data_AF-A0A7J2JF63-F1
#
_entry.id   AF-A0A7J2JF63-F1
#
_cell.length_a   1.000
_cell.length_b   1.000
_cell.length_c   1.000
_cell.angle_alpha   90.00
_cell.angle_beta   90.00
_cell.angle_gamma   90.00
#
_symmetry.space_group_name_H-M   'P 1'
#
loop_
_entity.id
_entity.type
_entity.pdbx_description
1 polymer ?
#
loop_
_entity_poly.entity_id
_entity_poly.type
_entity_poly.pdbx_seq_one_letter_code
_entity_poly.pdbx_strand_id
1 'polypeptide(L)'
;MQILALTDIHDKLSALTAILEETASKVDLILVSGDLTQYGPMDRVRGVLAKLEETGKPFFYVLGNCDPREALDGAAGYENRYLHLR
;
A
#
# COMPACT_ATOMS: atom_id res chain seq x y z
N MET A 1 5.20 -19.36 5.49
CA MET A 1 5.13 -17.98 5.00
C MET A 1 3.67 -17.55 4.98
N GLN A 2 3.33 -16.51 5.73
CA GLN A 2 1.98 -15.93 5.79
C GLN A 2 2.01 -14.53 5.19
N ILE A 3 1.11 -14.26 4.25
CA ILE A 3 1.01 -12.98 3.54
C ILE A 3 -0.33 -12.34 3.89
N LEU A 4 -0.31 -11.08 4.30
CA LEU A 4 -1.50 -10.24 4.35
C LEU A 4 -1.71 -9.59 2.98
N ALA A 5 -2.73 -10.03 2.24
CA ALA A 5 -3.10 -9.44 0.95
C ALA A 5 -4.28 -8.46 1.14
N LEU A 6 -4.08 -7.21 0.72
CA LEU A 6 -5.04 -6.12 0.81
C LEU A 6 -5.32 -5.56 -0.59
N THR A 7 -6.52 -5.04 -0.78
CA THR A 7 -6.97 -4.35 -2.00
C THR A 7 -7.98 -3.28 -1.62
N ASP A 8 -8.22 -2.32 -2.51
CA ASP A 8 -9.33 -1.37 -2.39
C ASP A 8 -9.33 -0.60 -1.07
N ILE A 9 -8.16 -0.07 -0.72
CA ILE A 9 -7.98 0.75 0.48
C ILE A 9 -8.78 2.05 0.35
N HIS A 10 -8.80 2.67 -0.83
CA HIS A 10 -9.58 3.88 -1.13
C HIS A 10 -9.44 4.97 -0.04
N ASP A 11 -8.21 5.27 0.36
CA ASP A 11 -7.87 6.25 1.42
C ASP A 11 -8.43 5.95 2.82
N LYS A 12 -8.97 4.75 3.09
CA LYS A 12 -9.55 4.38 4.40
C LYS A 12 -8.46 4.06 5.43
N LEU A 13 -7.66 5.06 5.80
CA LEU A 13 -6.52 4.93 6.70
C LEU A 13 -6.91 4.40 8.09
N SER A 14 -8.10 4.73 8.60
CA SER A 14 -8.58 4.20 9.88
C SER A 14 -8.82 2.69 9.83
N ALA A 15 -9.48 2.20 8.78
CA ALA A 15 -9.72 0.77 8.58
C ALA A 15 -8.40 0.03 8.31
N LEU A 16 -7.52 0.60 7.49
CA LEU A 16 -6.18 0.07 7.26
C LEU A 16 -5.41 -0.06 8.58
N THR A 17 -5.41 0.99 9.41
CA THR A 17 -4.74 0.99 10.71
C THR A 17 -5.24 -0.14 11.60
N ALA A 18 -6.56 -0.30 11.74
CA ALA A 18 -7.15 -1.36 12.56
C ALA A 18 -6.74 -2.76 12.08
N ILE A 19 -6.74 -3.01 10.77
CA ILE A 19 -6.30 -4.27 10.19
C ILE A 19 -4.82 -4.52 10.48
N LEU A 20 -3.97 -3.53 10.26
CA LEU A 20 -2.52 -3.66 10.47
C LEU A 20 -2.17 -3.90 11.95
N GLU A 21 -2.81 -3.20 12.87
CA GLU A 21 -2.61 -3.40 14.32
C GLU A 21 -2.95 -4.84 14.75
N GLU A 22 -4.01 -5.43 14.19
CA GLU A 22 -4.44 -6.79 14.53
C GLU A 22 -3.58 -7.88 13.88
N THR A 23 -3.09 -7.64 12.65
CA THR A 23 -2.57 -8.70 11.78
C THR A 23 -1.08 -8.58 11.45
N ALA A 24 -0.48 -7.39 11.45
CA ALA A 24 0.88 -7.20 10.94
C ALA A 24 1.93 -8.03 11.69
N SER A 25 1.80 -8.17 13.02
CA SER A 25 2.73 -8.96 13.84
C SER A 25 2.71 -10.46 13.52
N LYS A 26 1.63 -10.95 12.90
CA LYS A 26 1.38 -12.38 12.60
C LYS A 26 1.74 -12.78 11.18
N VAL A 27 2.16 -11.83 10.33
CA VAL A 27 2.49 -12.09 8.92
C VAL A 27 3.94 -11.78 8.61
N ASP A 28 4.45 -12.40 7.55
CA ASP A 28 5.82 -12.25 7.06
C ASP A 28 5.93 -11.12 6.02
N LEU A 29 4.83 -10.83 5.31
CA LEU A 29 4.78 -9.91 4.18
C LEU A 29 3.39 -9.29 4.03
N ILE A 30 3.31 -8.03 3.58
CA ILE A 30 2.08 -7.37 3.17
C ILE A 30 2.09 -7.15 1.64
N LEU A 31 0.98 -7.43 0.97
CA LEU A 31 0.80 -7.17 -0.45
C LEU A 31 -0.43 -6.27 -0.65
N VAL A 32 -0.30 -5.22 -1.46
CA VAL A 32 -1.42 -4.34 -1.82
C VAL A 32 -1.66 -4.39 -3.33
N SER A 33 -2.84 -4.87 -3.73
CA SER A 33 -3.17 -5.14 -5.14
C SER A 33 -3.98 -4.03 -5.84
N GLY A 34 -3.69 -2.77 -5.53
CA GLY A 34 -4.29 -1.61 -6.21
C GLY A 34 -5.31 -0.84 -5.38
N ASP A 35 -5.78 0.26 -5.97
CA ASP A 35 -6.74 1.22 -5.42
C ASP A 35 -6.37 1.64 -3.99
N LEU A 36 -5.14 2.16 -3.85
CA LEU A 36 -4.64 2.72 -2.60
C LEU A 36 -5.46 3.94 -2.21
N THR A 37 -5.81 4.76 -3.20
CA THR A 37 -6.53 6.02 -3.05
C THR A 37 -7.88 5.99 -3.76
N GLN A 38 -8.77 6.91 -3.38
CA GLN A 38 -10.03 7.15 -4.09
C GLN A 38 -9.85 8.39 -5.00
N TYR A 39 -9.23 8.21 -6.16
CA TYR A 39 -8.90 9.32 -7.09
C TYR A 39 -8.10 10.44 -6.40
N GLY A 40 -7.16 10.05 -5.52
CA GLY A 40 -6.37 10.95 -4.71
C GLY A 40 -5.10 11.46 -5.41
N PRO A 41 -4.50 12.57 -4.96
CA PRO A 41 -3.18 12.99 -5.44
C PRO A 41 -2.06 12.08 -4.91
N MET A 42 -0.85 12.23 -5.45
CA MET A 42 0.37 11.48 -5.05
C MET A 42 0.62 11.45 -3.53
N ASP A 43 0.31 12.53 -2.83
CA ASP A 43 0.51 12.60 -1.37
C ASP A 43 -0.38 11.62 -0.61
N ARG A 44 -1.56 11.25 -1.15
CA ARG A 44 -2.41 10.22 -0.56
C ARG A 44 -1.85 8.82 -0.76
N VAL A 45 -1.33 8.53 -1.95
CA VAL A 45 -0.59 7.28 -2.22
C VAL A 45 0.54 7.14 -1.19
N ARG A 46 1.35 8.20 -1.02
CA ARG A 46 2.42 8.23 -0.02
C ARG A 46 1.92 8.04 1.40
N GLY A 47 0.78 8.63 1.77
CA GLY A 47 0.17 8.44 3.10
C GLY A 47 -0.20 6.99 3.39
N VAL A 48 -0.77 6.28 2.41
CA VAL A 48 -1.07 4.84 2.54
C VAL A 48 0.22 4.03 2.68
N LEU A 49 1.22 4.30 1.84
CA LEU A 49 2.51 3.59 1.86
C LEU A 49 3.29 3.82 3.16
N ALA A 50 3.27 5.06 3.69
CA ALA A 50 3.86 5.40 4.98
C ALA A 50 3.20 4.60 6.11
N LYS A 51 1.86 4.44 6.08
CA LYS A 51 1.14 3.63 7.07
C LYS A 51 1.55 2.15 7.02
N LEU A 52 1.82 1.60 5.84
CA LEU A 52 2.36 0.25 5.69
C LEU A 52 3.80 0.16 6.23
N GLU A 53 4.61 1.17 5.97
CA GLU A 53 6.00 1.25 6.46
C GLU A 53 6.11 1.30 7.98
N GLU A 54 5.20 1.99 8.67
CA GLU A 54 5.12 2.04 10.13
C GLU A 54 5.03 0.66 10.79
N THR A 55 4.53 -0.37 10.08
CA THR A 55 4.43 -1.74 10.61
C THR A 55 5.79 -2.43 10.75
N GLY A 56 6.84 -1.91 10.10
CA GLY A 56 8.16 -2.55 10.01
C GLY A 56 8.18 -3.84 9.19
N LYS A 57 7.05 -4.25 8.59
CA LYS A 57 6.97 -5.45 7.75
C LYS A 57 7.40 -5.13 6.32
N PRO A 58 8.06 -6.07 5.62
CA PRO A 58 8.20 -5.97 4.18
C PRO A 58 6.83 -5.83 3.53
N PHE A 59 6.75 -4.99 2.50
CA PHE A 59 5.52 -4.87 1.73
C PHE A 59 5.83 -4.59 0.26
N PHE A 60 4.89 -4.98 -0.59
CA PHE A 60 4.88 -4.69 -2.01
C PHE A 60 3.50 -4.18 -2.44
N TYR A 61 3.47 -3.40 -3.51
CA TYR A 61 2.22 -2.87 -4.04
C TYR A 61 2.20 -2.81 -5.57
N VAL A 62 0.99 -2.80 -6.11
CA VAL A 62 0.67 -2.32 -7.45
C VAL A 62 -0.39 -1.23 -7.34
N LEU A 63 -0.54 -0.43 -8.40
CA LEU A 63 -1.54 0.63 -8.46
C LEU A 63 -2.80 0.12 -9.14
N GLY A 64 -3.94 0.67 -8.71
CA GLY A 64 -5.22 0.45 -9.38
C GLY A 64 -5.63 1.65 -10.24
N ASN A 65 -6.82 1.57 -10.81
CA ASN A 65 -7.34 2.63 -11.68
C ASN A 65 -7.75 3.89 -10.91
N CYS A 66 -7.97 3.79 -9.60
CA CYS A 66 -8.29 4.93 -8.76
C CYS A 66 -7.04 5.68 -8.28
N ASP A 67 -5.84 5.16 -8.55
CA ASP A 67 -4.58 5.79 -8.19
C ASP A 67 -4.11 6.78 -9.28
N PRO A 68 -3.39 7.86 -8.89
CA PRO A 68 -2.94 8.88 -9.81
C PRO A 68 -1.97 8.30 -10.86
N ARG A 69 -2.11 8.73 -12.11
CA ARG A 69 -1.27 8.25 -13.23
C ARG A 69 0.19 8.68 -13.06
N GLU A 70 0.43 9.73 -12.29
CA GLU A 70 1.76 10.19 -11.90
C GLU A 70 2.52 9.16 -11.05
N ALA A 71 1.82 8.19 -10.45
CA ALA A 71 2.44 7.11 -9.68
C ALA A 71 2.90 5.92 -10.54
N LEU A 72 2.68 5.91 -11.86
CA LEU A 72 2.94 4.75 -12.72
C LEU A 72 4.39 4.25 -12.69
N ASP A 73 5.34 5.10 -12.27
CA ASP A 73 6.75 4.72 -12.08
C ASP A 73 7.08 4.28 -10.63
N GLY A 74 6.05 4.11 -9.80
CA GLY A 74 6.13 3.98 -8.35
C GLY A 74 6.10 5.33 -7.63
N ALA A 75 5.61 5.33 -6.39
CA ALA A 75 5.68 6.52 -5.53
C ALA A 75 7.13 6.77 -5.08
N ALA A 76 7.55 8.04 -5.12
CA ALA A 76 8.92 8.39 -4.75
C ALA A 76 9.30 7.89 -3.33
N GLY A 77 10.43 7.20 -3.21
CA GLY A 77 10.88 6.54 -1.97
C GLY A 77 10.36 5.11 -1.77
N TYR A 78 9.39 4.67 -2.58
CA TYR A 78 8.78 3.35 -2.53
C TYR A 78 8.86 2.60 -3.87
N GLU A 79 9.66 3.06 -4.82
CA GLU A 79 9.83 2.47 -6.16
C GLU A 79 10.31 1.01 -6.07
N ASN A 80 11.20 0.74 -5.11
CA ASN A 80 11.72 -0.61 -4.87
C ASN A 80 10.68 -1.61 -4.31
N ARG A 81 9.49 -1.14 -3.96
CA ARG A 81 8.38 -1.94 -3.46
C ARG A 81 7.24 -2.04 -4.48
N TYR A 82 7.35 -1.34 -5.61
CA TYR A 82 6.35 -1.35 -6.68
C TYR A 82 6.61 -2.53 -7.63
N LEU A 83 5.60 -3.38 -7.83
CA LEU A 83 5.76 -4.63 -8.59
C LEU A 83 5.42 -4.54 -10.07
N HIS A 84 4.77 -3.47 -10.53
CA HIS A 84 4.34 -3.38 -11.93
C HIS A 84 5.52 -3.18 -12.92
N LEU A 85 6.66 -2.70 -12.43
CA LEU A 85 7.84 -2.37 -13.23
C LEU A 85 8.97 -3.40 -13.09
N ARG A 86 8.67 -4.59 -12.57
CA ARG A 86 9.65 -5.67 -12.35
C ARG A 86 9.31 -6.92 -13.13
#